data_AF-A0A967C0K2-F1
#
_entry.id   AF-A0A967C0K2-F1
#
_cell.length_a   1.000
_cell.length_b   1.000
_cell.length_c   1.000
_cell.angle_alpha   90.00
_cell.angle_beta   90.00
_cell.angle_gamma   90.00
#
_symmetry.space_group_name_H-M   'P 1'
#
loop_
_entity.id
_entity.type
_entity.pdbx_description
1 polymer ?
#
loop_
_entity_poly.entity_id
_entity_poly.type
_entity_poly.pdbx_seq_one_letter_code
_entity_poly.pdbx_strand_id
1 'polypeptide(L)'
;MEIKNLLQQGREIWGDQKLNLSQIIVRIGKVFGDICRWERDAIKDKSSHNDDELKKELGNIIFSTIRWCDDLGYDPEECLKIAIDCQRRFQK
;
A
#
# COMPACT_ATOMS: atom_id res chain seq x y z
N MET A 1 -11.38 6.38 8.40
CA MET A 1 -11.99 5.30 7.57
C MET A 1 -11.65 3.98 8.24
N GLU A 2 -12.61 3.06 8.33
CA GLU A 2 -12.35 1.71 8.86
C GLU A 2 -11.75 0.81 7.77
N ILE A 3 -10.95 -0.19 8.17
CA ILE A 3 -10.28 -1.11 7.24
C ILE A 3 -11.29 -1.88 6.38
N LYS A 4 -12.43 -2.29 6.97
CA LYS A 4 -13.50 -2.96 6.23
C LYS A 4 -14.08 -2.07 5.12
N ASN A 5 -14.27 -0.79 5.40
CA ASN A 5 -14.75 0.17 4.40
C ASN A 5 -13.72 0.40 3.29
N LEU A 6 -12.43 0.42 3.64
CA LEU A 6 -11.34 0.50 2.65
C LEU A 6 -11.30 -0.76 1.78
N LEU A 7 -11.45 -1.95 2.36
CA LEU A 7 -11.48 -3.19 1.61
C LEU A 7 -12.65 -3.21 0.60
N GLN A 8 -13.85 -2.81 1.05
CA GLN A 8 -15.02 -2.69 0.18
C GLN A 8 -14.76 -1.72 -0.98
N GLN A 9 -14.26 -0.50 -0.70
CA GLN A 9 -13.93 0.47 -1.75
C GLN A 9 -12.87 -0.06 -2.72
N GLY A 10 -11.88 -0.80 -2.23
CA GLY A 10 -10.90 -1.45 -3.08
C GLY A 10 -11.52 -2.46 -4.05
N ARG A 11 -12.50 -3.25 -3.57
CA ARG A 11 -13.25 -4.19 -4.43
C ARG A 11 -14.13 -3.48 -5.44
N GLU A 12 -14.74 -2.36 -5.07
CA GLU A 12 -15.54 -1.53 -6.00
C GLU A 12 -14.68 -0.90 -7.11
N ILE A 13 -13.45 -0.46 -6.80
CA ILE A 13 -12.55 0.18 -7.78
C ILE A 13 -11.88 -0.83 -8.71
N TRP A 14 -11.37 -1.95 -8.16
CA TRP A 14 -10.51 -2.88 -8.90
C TRP A 14 -11.14 -4.25 -9.19
N GLY A 15 -12.37 -4.46 -8.75
CA GLY A 15 -13.14 -5.69 -8.92
C GLY A 15 -12.68 -6.85 -8.03
N ASP A 16 -13.30 -8.00 -8.27
CA ASP A 16 -13.16 -9.20 -7.45
C ASP A 16 -11.95 -10.07 -7.81
N GLN A 17 -11.19 -9.71 -8.85
CA GLN A 17 -10.00 -10.45 -9.22
C GLN A 17 -8.98 -10.41 -8.08
N LYS A 18 -8.61 -11.58 -7.56
CA LYS A 18 -7.55 -11.73 -6.56
C LYS A 18 -6.19 -11.82 -7.22
N LEU A 19 -5.22 -11.11 -6.67
CA LEU A 19 -3.82 -11.16 -7.09
C LEU A 19 -3.04 -12.17 -6.25
N ASN A 20 -2.14 -12.91 -6.90
CA ASN A 20 -1.18 -13.73 -6.18
C ASN A 20 0.00 -12.87 -5.67
N LEU A 21 0.83 -13.46 -4.80
CA LEU A 21 1.97 -12.76 -4.20
C LEU A 21 2.94 -12.18 -5.24
N SER A 22 3.24 -12.91 -6.32
CA SER A 22 4.15 -12.43 -7.37
C SER A 22 3.61 -11.17 -8.08
N GLN A 23 2.30 -11.13 -8.31
CA GLN A 23 1.62 -9.99 -8.92
C GLN A 23 1.54 -8.77 -7.97
N ILE A 24 1.41 -9.03 -6.66
CA ILE A 24 1.42 -8.00 -5.62
C ILE A 24 2.82 -7.37 -5.52
N ILE A 25 3.88 -8.18 -5.49
CA ILE A 25 5.27 -7.70 -5.41
C ILE A 25 5.60 -6.72 -6.56
N VAL A 26 5.18 -7.02 -7.79
CA VAL A 26 5.37 -6.12 -8.93
C VAL A 26 4.69 -4.75 -8.70
N ARG A 27 3.48 -4.75 -8.12
CA ARG A 27 2.73 -3.51 -7.86
C ARG A 27 3.31 -2.70 -6.71
N ILE A 28 3.78 -3.37 -5.65
CA ILE A 28 4.58 -2.74 -4.58
C ILE A 28 5.81 -2.06 -5.19
N GLY A 29 6.55 -2.78 -6.05
CA GLY A 29 7.74 -2.25 -6.70
C GLY A 29 7.47 -1.00 -7.54
N LYS A 30 6.32 -0.94 -8.22
CA LYS A 30 5.90 0.26 -8.95
C LYS A 30 5.73 1.46 -8.01
N VAL A 31 4.87 1.33 -6.98
CA VAL A 31 4.56 2.46 -6.07
C VAL A 31 5.79 2.89 -5.28
N PHE A 32 6.59 1.93 -4.80
CA PHE A 32 7.86 2.22 -4.15
C PHE A 32 8.82 2.96 -5.09
N GLY A 33 8.89 2.54 -6.36
CA GLY A 33 9.67 3.22 -7.39
C GLY A 33 9.16 4.62 -7.75
N ASP A 34 7.89 4.92 -7.51
CA ASP A 34 7.34 6.28 -7.61
C ASP A 34 7.80 7.13 -6.40
N ILE A 35 7.77 6.58 -5.18
CA ILE A 35 8.29 7.25 -3.96
C ILE A 35 9.79 7.54 -4.06
N CYS A 36 10.62 6.55 -4.41
CA CYS A 36 12.07 6.74 -4.55
C CYS A 36 12.42 7.81 -5.59
N ARG A 37 11.55 7.97 -6.58
CA ARG A 37 11.74 8.92 -7.66
C ARG A 37 11.29 10.32 -7.27
N TRP A 38 10.21 10.43 -6.49
CA TRP A 38 9.83 11.66 -5.83
C TRP A 38 10.99 12.14 -4.94
N GLU A 39 11.52 11.29 -4.05
CA GLU A 39 12.61 11.63 -3.11
C GLU A 39 13.85 12.21 -3.80
N ARG A 40 14.21 11.69 -4.98
CA ARG A 40 15.40 12.13 -5.71
C ARG A 40 15.19 13.33 -6.65
N ASP A 41 14.03 14.00 -6.58
CA ASP A 41 13.62 15.11 -7.48
C ASP A 41 13.87 14.78 -8.97
N ALA A 42 13.32 13.66 -9.44
CA ALA A 42 13.54 13.24 -10.81
C ALA A 42 13.00 14.26 -11.82
N ILE A 43 13.86 14.69 -12.77
CA ILE A 43 13.55 15.71 -13.78
C ILE A 43 12.21 15.48 -14.49
N LYS A 44 11.86 14.21 -14.77
CA LYS A 44 10.63 13.88 -15.49
C LYS A 44 9.33 14.16 -14.73
N ASP A 45 9.39 14.31 -13.40
CA ASP A 45 8.23 14.54 -12.54
C ASP A 45 8.26 15.93 -11.89
N LYS A 46 9.11 16.84 -12.41
CA LYS A 46 9.33 18.18 -11.84
C LYS A 46 8.04 18.99 -11.74
N SER A 47 7.12 18.83 -12.69
CA SER A 47 5.81 19.49 -12.69
C SER A 47 4.84 18.98 -11.61
N SER A 48 5.13 17.81 -11.03
CA SER A 48 4.33 17.14 -10.01
C SER A 48 5.13 16.85 -8.74
N HIS A 49 6.29 17.50 -8.54
CA HIS A 49 7.08 17.32 -7.33
C HIS A 49 6.50 18.18 -6.20
N ASN A 50 5.46 17.67 -5.55
CA ASN A 50 4.81 18.32 -4.42
C ASN A 50 4.38 17.29 -3.36
N ASP A 51 4.05 17.78 -2.16
CA ASP A 51 3.68 16.94 -1.02
C ASP A 51 2.41 16.12 -1.27
N ASP A 52 1.49 16.61 -2.09
CA ASP A 52 0.23 15.92 -2.35
C ASP A 52 0.46 14.66 -3.19
N GLU A 53 1.43 14.68 -4.11
CA GLU A 53 1.88 13.51 -4.84
C GLU A 53 2.55 12.48 -3.93
N LEU A 54 3.39 12.90 -2.97
CA LEU A 54 3.97 11.98 -1.99
C LEU A 54 2.89 11.36 -1.10
N LYS A 55 1.96 12.17 -0.57
CA LYS A 55 0.82 11.69 0.22
C LYS A 55 0.00 10.67 -0.57
N LYS A 56 -0.25 10.93 -1.85
CA LYS A 56 -0.97 10.02 -2.75
C LYS A 56 -0.23 8.69 -2.90
N GLU A 57 1.08 8.67 -3.12
CA GLU A 57 1.83 7.40 -3.24
C GLU A 57 1.92 6.62 -1.94
N LEU A 58 2.09 7.30 -0.79
CA LEU A 58 2.00 6.66 0.52
C LEU A 58 0.59 6.08 0.76
N GLY A 59 -0.44 6.83 0.37
CA GLY A 59 -1.84 6.37 0.37
C GLY A 59 -2.05 5.15 -0.51
N ASN A 60 -1.45 5.12 -1.71
CA ASN A 60 -1.50 3.98 -2.63
C ASN A 60 -0.91 2.72 -1.99
N ILE A 61 0.21 2.82 -1.26
CA ILE A 61 0.78 1.68 -0.52
C ILE A 61 -0.21 1.19 0.54
N ILE A 62 -0.71 2.09 1.40
CA ILE A 62 -1.61 1.72 2.51
C ILE A 62 -2.88 1.07 1.96
N PHE A 63 -3.56 1.75 1.04
CA PHE A 63 -4.86 1.33 0.52
C PHE A 63 -4.76 0.04 -0.30
N SER A 64 -3.75 -0.09 -1.15
CA SER A 64 -3.55 -1.32 -1.93
C SER A 64 -3.17 -2.49 -1.05
N THR A 65 -2.36 -2.27 0.00
CA THR A 65 -1.92 -3.36 0.90
C THR A 65 -3.09 -3.95 1.67
N ILE A 66 -4.07 -3.13 2.10
CA ILE A 66 -5.30 -3.63 2.74
C ILE A 66 -6.01 -4.64 1.82
N ARG A 67 -6.17 -4.31 0.54
CA ARG A 67 -6.75 -5.24 -0.44
C ARG A 67 -5.86 -6.48 -0.64
N TRP A 68 -4.55 -6.31 -0.74
CA TRP A 68 -3.63 -7.41 -1.01
C TRP A 68 -3.60 -8.45 0.11
N CYS A 69 -3.80 -8.05 1.38
CA CYS A 69 -4.05 -8.98 2.47
C CYS A 69 -5.24 -9.90 2.15
N ASP A 70 -6.39 -9.35 1.75
CA ASP A 70 -7.58 -10.14 1.40
C ASP A 70 -7.43 -10.95 0.09
N ASP A 71 -6.67 -10.45 -0.88
CA ASP A 71 -6.32 -11.21 -2.09
C ASP A 71 -5.53 -12.49 -1.75
N LEU A 72 -4.68 -12.44 -0.73
CA LEU A 72 -3.92 -13.59 -0.22
C LEU A 72 -4.69 -14.44 0.81
N GLY A 73 -5.93 -14.04 1.16
CA GLY A 73 -6.77 -14.75 2.12
C GLY A 73 -6.50 -14.41 3.58
N TYR A 74 -5.87 -13.27 3.86
CA TYR A 74 -5.58 -12.80 5.21
C TYR A 74 -6.51 -11.65 5.63
N ASP A 75 -6.85 -11.62 6.91
CA ASP A 75 -7.51 -10.47 7.51
C ASP A 75 -6.49 -9.33 7.74
N PRO A 76 -6.72 -8.11 7.21
CA PRO A 76 -5.76 -7.01 7.36
C PRO A 76 -5.62 -6.52 8.82
N GLU A 77 -6.67 -6.60 9.65
CA GLU A 77 -6.59 -6.21 11.07
C GLU A 77 -5.73 -7.19 11.86
N GLU A 78 -5.87 -8.50 11.60
CA GLU A 78 -5.01 -9.53 12.17
C GLU A 78 -3.54 -9.32 11.77
N CYS A 79 -3.29 -9.06 10.48
CA CYS A 79 -1.95 -8.77 9.95
C CYS A 79 -1.30 -7.58 10.70
N LEU A 80 -2.06 -6.49 10.90
CA LEU A 80 -1.58 -5.32 11.65
C LEU A 80 -1.32 -5.63 13.12
N LYS A 81 -2.18 -6.42 13.77
CA LYS A 81 -1.98 -6.83 15.16
C LYS A 81 -0.67 -7.61 15.32
N ILE A 82 -0.42 -8.59 14.44
CA ILE A 82 0.83 -9.36 14.42
C ILE A 82 2.04 -8.44 14.22
N ALA A 83 1.95 -7.50 13.28
CA ALA A 83 3.03 -6.55 13.01
C ALA A 83 3.31 -5.63 14.22
N ILE A 84 2.29 -5.08 14.86
CA ILE A 84 2.43 -4.20 16.04
C ILE A 84 3.04 -4.96 17.22
N ASP A 85 2.55 -6.17 17.50
CA ASP A 85 3.10 -7.00 18.59
C ASP A 85 4.56 -7.37 18.32
N CYS A 86 4.91 -7.62 17.06
CA CYS A 86 6.30 -7.81 16.63
C CYS A 86 7.15 -6.57 16.93
N GLN A 87 6.72 -5.37 16.51
CA GLN A 87 7.45 -4.12 16.74
C GLN A 87 7.63 -3.81 18.24
N ARG A 88 6.59 -4.05 19.06
CA ARG A 88 6.65 -3.86 20.53
C ARG A 88 7.69 -4.76 21.19
N ARG A 89 7.89 -5.98 20.69
CA ARG A 89 8.92 -6.91 21.20
C ARG A 89 10.33 -6.47 20.78
N PHE A 90 10.46 -5.77 19.66
CA PHE A 90 11.75 -5.28 19.14
C PHE A 90 12.17 -3.93 19.71
N GLN A 91 11.24 -3.12 20.23
CA GLN A 91 11.58 -1.94 21.02
C GLN A 91 12.33 -2.37 22.29
N LYS A 92 13.66 -2.22 22.27
CA LYS A 92 14.53 -2.16 23.46
C LYS A 92 14.67 -0.72 23.92
#